data_AF-A0A964TXV2-F1
#
_entry.id   AF-A0A964TXV2-F1
#
_cell.length_a   1.000
_cell.length_b   1.000
_cell.length_c   1.000
_cell.angle_alpha   90.00
_cell.angle_beta   90.00
_cell.angle_gamma   90.00
#
_symmetry.space_group_name_H-M   'P 1'
#
loop_
_entity.id
_entity.type
_entity.pdbx_description
1 polymer ?
#
loop_
_entity_poly.entity_id
_entity_poly.type
_entity_poly.pdbx_seq_one_letter_code
_entity_poly.pdbx_strand_id
1 'polypeptide(L)'
;MNERTVYSEEEAALVEAHTHACALSQRYGHACDALLDAGETRDRLEARREELATLCERLETRIRERDLMPHDINVDREDLARLADRFREWLDHERHSHLQRALADREAELLDRLEALGETGFDDPEIREAEAAGRRMMETLEKA
;
A
#
# COMPACT_ATOMS: atom_id res chain seq x y z
N MET A 1 -4.58 -22.31 -25.92
CA MET A 1 -4.50 -21.62 -24.61
C MET A 1 -5.36 -20.38 -24.75
N ASN A 2 -6.47 -20.31 -24.01
CA ASN A 2 -7.34 -19.13 -24.06
C ASN A 2 -6.68 -18.02 -23.24
N GLU A 3 -6.28 -16.95 -23.90
CA GLU A 3 -5.86 -15.70 -23.26
C GLU A 3 -7.06 -15.16 -22.48
N ARG A 4 -6.98 -15.19 -21.14
CA ARG A 4 -8.01 -14.64 -20.27
C ARG A 4 -7.87 -13.12 -20.28
N THR A 5 -8.55 -12.47 -21.22
CA THR A 5 -8.34 -11.04 -21.55
C THR A 5 -9.09 -10.07 -20.63
N VAL A 6 -9.85 -10.58 -19.66
CA VAL A 6 -10.66 -9.75 -18.76
C VAL A 6 -10.53 -10.32 -17.35
N TYR A 7 -9.89 -9.54 -16.46
CA TYR A 7 -9.91 -9.77 -15.03
C TYR A 7 -11.35 -9.66 -14.52
N SER A 8 -11.77 -10.55 -13.62
CA SER A 8 -12.99 -10.33 -12.86
C SER A 8 -12.86 -9.08 -11.97
N GLU A 9 -13.97 -8.53 -11.51
CA GLU A 9 -13.97 -7.38 -10.59
C GLU A 9 -13.13 -7.66 -9.33
N GLU A 10 -13.20 -8.89 -8.81
CA GLU A 10 -12.37 -9.35 -7.68
C GLU A 10 -10.88 -9.44 -8.02
N GLU A 11 -10.53 -9.89 -9.23
CA GLU A 11 -9.15 -10.00 -9.70
C GLU A 11 -8.52 -8.61 -9.92
N ALA A 12 -9.29 -7.68 -10.48
CA ALA A 12 -8.88 -6.29 -10.63
C ALA A 12 -8.71 -5.60 -9.27
N ALA A 13 -9.66 -5.78 -8.35
CA ALA A 13 -9.58 -5.22 -7.01
C ALA A 13 -8.35 -5.74 -6.24
N LEU A 14 -8.00 -7.02 -6.40
CA LEU A 14 -6.83 -7.62 -5.76
C LEU A 14 -5.50 -7.02 -6.28
N VAL A 15 -5.38 -6.83 -7.59
CA VAL A 15 -4.20 -6.21 -8.22
C VAL A 15 -4.07 -4.73 -7.84
N GLU A 16 -5.19 -4.01 -7.79
CA GLU A 16 -5.23 -2.62 -7.34
C GLU A 16 -4.80 -2.52 -5.86
N ALA A 17 -5.39 -3.32 -4.97
CA ALA A 17 -5.02 -3.35 -3.55
C ALA A 17 -3.52 -3.65 -3.35
N HIS A 18 -2.97 -4.60 -4.10
CA HIS A 18 -1.54 -4.93 -4.07
C HIS A 18 -0.66 -3.73 -4.47
N THR A 19 -1.02 -3.06 -5.56
CA THR A 19 -0.28 -1.90 -6.07
C THR A 19 -0.27 -0.76 -5.06
N HIS A 20 -1.42 -0.49 -4.44
CA HIS A 20 -1.55 0.55 -3.42
C HIS A 20 -0.80 0.19 -2.13
N ALA A 21 -0.86 -1.06 -1.67
CA ALA A 21 -0.09 -1.52 -0.50
C ALA A 21 1.42 -1.37 -0.74
N CYS A 22 1.92 -1.76 -1.92
CA CYS A 22 3.34 -1.64 -2.29
C CYS A 22 3.79 -0.17 -2.30
N ALA A 23 3.00 0.69 -2.94
CA ALA A 23 3.30 2.11 -3.01
C ALA A 23 3.30 2.75 -1.61
N LEU A 24 2.37 2.34 -0.73
CA LEU A 24 2.30 2.87 0.63
C LEU A 24 3.47 2.40 1.49
N SER A 25 3.85 1.12 1.43
CA SER A 25 5.01 0.60 2.16
C SER A 25 6.30 1.36 1.82
N GLN A 26 6.53 1.66 0.53
CA GLN A 26 7.68 2.45 0.10
C GLN A 26 7.66 3.88 0.67
N ARG A 27 6.49 4.51 0.77
CA ARG A 27 6.34 5.87 1.33
C ARG A 27 6.60 5.91 2.82
N TYR A 28 6.15 4.90 3.56
CA TYR A 28 6.50 4.76 4.98
C TYR A 28 8.02 4.58 5.15
N GLY A 29 8.68 3.80 4.28
CA GLY A 29 10.14 3.70 4.26
C GLY A 29 10.81 5.07 4.10
N HIS A 30 10.36 5.86 3.13
CA HIS A 30 10.89 7.21 2.94
C HIS A 30 10.57 8.16 4.11
N ALA A 31 9.36 8.07 4.68
CA ALA A 31 8.99 8.84 5.86
C ALA A 31 9.92 8.52 7.04
N CYS A 32 10.23 7.25 7.27
CA CYS A 32 11.20 6.85 8.30
C CYS A 32 12.61 7.39 8.04
N ASP A 33 13.05 7.44 6.78
CA ASP A 33 14.36 7.96 6.39
C ASP A 33 14.45 9.50 6.49
N ALA A 34 13.36 10.20 6.16
CA ALA A 34 13.26 11.66 6.19
C ALA A 34 13.08 12.22 7.61
N LEU A 35 12.51 11.44 8.53
CA LEU A 35 12.42 11.78 9.94
C LEU A 35 13.78 11.60 10.62
N LEU A 36 14.52 12.70 10.75
CA LEU A 36 15.86 12.72 11.35
C LEU A 36 15.85 12.36 12.86
N ASP A 37 14.73 12.52 13.56
CA ASP A 37 14.63 12.25 14.99
C ASP A 37 14.13 10.82 15.28
N ALA A 38 14.94 10.05 16.00
CA ALA A 38 14.54 8.76 16.56
C ALA A 38 13.60 9.02 17.75
N GLY A 39 12.30 8.90 17.50
CA GLY A 39 11.26 9.03 18.52
C GLY A 39 10.08 8.13 18.22
N GLU A 40 9.10 8.14 19.14
CA GLU A 40 7.91 7.25 19.11
C GLU A 40 7.14 7.29 17.78
N THR A 41 7.19 8.41 17.04
CA THR A 41 6.56 8.52 15.71
C THR A 41 7.29 7.67 14.68
N ARG A 42 8.62 7.64 14.68
CA ARG A 42 9.42 6.83 13.74
C ARG A 42 9.18 5.34 13.98
N ASP A 43 9.17 4.89 15.23
CA ASP A 43 8.92 3.48 15.57
C ASP A 43 7.54 3.03 15.10
N ARG A 44 6.52 3.89 15.22
CA ARG A 44 5.16 3.61 14.72
C ARG A 44 5.10 3.54 13.19
N LEU A 45 5.81 4.43 12.50
CA LEU A 45 5.88 4.41 11.04
C LEU A 45 6.64 3.17 10.53
N GLU A 46 7.70 2.76 11.23
CA GLU A 46 8.46 1.56 10.89
C GLU A 46 7.66 0.28 11.11
N ALA A 47 6.96 0.17 12.24
CA ALA A 47 6.03 -0.94 12.47
C ALA A 47 4.95 -1.01 11.39
N ARG A 48 4.36 0.13 11.01
CA ARG A 48 3.35 0.18 9.94
C ARG A 48 3.92 -0.20 8.58
N ARG A 49 5.16 0.21 8.28
CA ARG A 49 5.87 -0.18 7.05
C ARG A 49 6.00 -1.70 6.95
N GLU A 50 6.37 -2.36 8.05
CA GLU A 50 6.54 -3.83 8.10
C GLU A 50 5.20 -4.56 7.90
N GLU A 51 4.13 -4.05 8.53
CA GLU A 51 2.77 -4.56 8.29
C GLU A 51 2.36 -4.43 6.81
N LEU A 52 2.65 -3.28 6.20
CA LEU A 52 2.35 -3.05 4.78
C LEU A 52 3.20 -3.93 3.87
N ALA A 53 4.48 -4.14 4.18
CA ALA A 53 5.33 -5.06 3.42
C ALA A 53 4.78 -6.49 3.48
N THR A 54 4.34 -6.93 4.67
CA THR A 54 3.68 -8.23 4.86
C THR A 54 2.38 -8.32 4.05
N LEU A 55 1.56 -7.26 4.04
CA LEU A 55 0.35 -7.19 3.22
C LEU A 55 0.67 -7.30 1.72
N CYS A 56 1.74 -6.66 1.25
CA CYS A 56 2.18 -6.76 -0.14
C CYS A 56 2.50 -8.20 -0.53
N GLU A 57 3.32 -8.88 0.27
CA GLU A 57 3.72 -10.27 0.02
C GLU A 57 2.51 -11.22 0.04
N ARG A 58 1.55 -10.99 0.94
CA ARG A 58 0.30 -11.75 1.02
C ARG A 58 -0.54 -11.55 -0.23
N LEU A 59 -0.79 -10.30 -0.62
CA LEU A 59 -1.56 -9.98 -1.82
C LEU A 59 -0.87 -10.52 -3.08
N GLU A 60 0.46 -10.43 -3.17
CA GLU A 60 1.24 -11.00 -4.27
C GLU A 60 1.10 -12.53 -4.33
N THR A 61 1.11 -13.19 -3.17
CA THR A 61 0.88 -14.64 -3.07
C THR A 61 -0.52 -15.00 -3.58
N ARG A 62 -1.55 -14.24 -3.21
CA ARG A 62 -2.93 -14.45 -3.69
C ARG A 62 -3.08 -14.22 -5.19
N ILE A 63 -2.38 -13.22 -5.74
CA ILE A 63 -2.33 -12.94 -7.19
C ILE A 63 -1.66 -14.11 -7.92
N ARG A 64 -0.55 -14.64 -7.38
CA ARG A 64 0.15 -15.83 -7.91
C ARG A 64 -0.69 -17.09 -7.87
N GLU A 65 -1.35 -17.38 -6.75
CA GLU A 65 -2.23 -18.54 -6.57
C GLU A 65 -3.37 -18.59 -7.61
N ARG A 66 -3.79 -17.41 -8.08
CA ARG A 66 -4.87 -17.25 -9.07
C ARG A 66 -4.37 -17.11 -10.51
N ASP A 67 -3.06 -17.24 -10.74
CA ASP A 67 -2.40 -17.06 -12.04
C ASP A 67 -2.73 -15.70 -12.69
N LEU A 68 -2.93 -14.67 -11.85
CA LEU A 68 -3.30 -13.31 -12.28
C LEU A 68 -2.09 -12.45 -12.58
N MET A 69 -0.88 -12.97 -12.32
CA MET A 69 0.35 -12.26 -12.61
C MET A 69 0.39 -11.93 -14.10
N PRO A 70 0.47 -10.63 -14.46
CA PRO A 70 0.89 -10.25 -15.80
C PRO A 70 2.24 -10.94 -16.03
N HIS A 71 2.38 -11.61 -17.17
CA HIS A 71 3.59 -12.35 -17.54
C HIS A 71 4.85 -11.46 -17.74
N ASP A 72 4.86 -10.23 -17.22
CA ASP A 72 5.95 -9.26 -17.36
C ASP A 72 6.16 -8.41 -16.09
N ILE A 73 6.75 -9.03 -15.07
CA ILE A 73 7.21 -8.41 -13.80
C ILE A 73 8.16 -7.22 -14.02
N ASN A 74 8.76 -7.09 -15.22
CA ASN A 74 9.71 -6.03 -15.52
C ASN A 74 9.05 -4.68 -15.84
N VAL A 75 7.82 -4.65 -16.36
CA VAL A 75 7.15 -3.39 -16.72
C VAL A 75 6.59 -2.70 -15.48
N ASP A 76 6.02 -3.47 -14.55
CA ASP A 76 5.46 -2.92 -13.31
C ASP A 76 6.51 -2.35 -12.37
N ARG A 77 7.73 -2.90 -12.34
CA ARG A 77 8.80 -2.37 -11.48
C ARG A 77 9.26 -0.98 -11.92
N GLU A 78 9.28 -0.72 -13.22
CA GLU A 78 9.66 0.57 -13.79
C GLU A 78 8.54 1.61 -13.64
N ASP A 79 7.27 1.20 -13.74
CA ASP A 79 6.13 2.07 -13.49
C ASP A 79 5.90 2.33 -11.99
N LEU A 80 6.10 1.34 -11.10
CA LEU A 80 6.18 1.54 -9.65
C LEU A 80 7.37 2.44 -9.27
N ALA A 81 8.52 2.26 -9.90
CA ALA A 81 9.69 3.12 -9.70
C ALA A 81 9.42 4.55 -10.21
N ARG A 82 8.76 4.73 -11.35
CA ARG A 82 8.33 6.05 -11.85
C ARG A 82 7.27 6.70 -10.96
N LEU A 83 6.35 5.91 -10.41
CA LEU A 83 5.40 6.39 -9.42
C LEU A 83 6.20 6.89 -8.21
N ALA A 84 7.08 6.05 -7.65
CA ALA A 84 7.93 6.37 -6.52
C ALA A 84 8.86 7.57 -6.78
N ASP A 85 9.44 7.71 -7.97
CA ASP A 85 10.29 8.82 -8.39
C ASP A 85 9.51 10.13 -8.52
N ARG A 86 8.33 10.10 -9.15
CA ARG A 86 7.42 11.26 -9.23
C ARG A 86 6.95 11.70 -7.84
N PHE A 87 6.90 10.78 -6.87
CA PHE A 87 6.60 11.11 -5.47
C PHE A 87 7.82 11.58 -4.68
N ARG A 88 9.03 11.11 -5.01
CA ARG A 88 10.31 11.58 -4.45
C ARG A 88 10.51 13.07 -4.73
N GLU A 89 10.12 13.52 -5.92
CA GLU A 89 10.14 14.93 -6.34
C GLU A 89 9.10 15.79 -5.57
N TRP A 90 8.04 15.16 -5.04
CA TRP A 90 6.98 15.84 -4.26
C TRP A 90 7.33 15.94 -2.77
N LEU A 91 8.02 14.94 -2.22
CA LEU A 91 8.47 14.89 -0.82
C LEU A 91 9.68 15.80 -0.54
N ASP A 92 10.47 16.13 -1.57
CA ASP A 92 11.57 17.10 -1.46
C ASP A 92 11.08 18.54 -1.19
N HIS A 93 9.77 18.80 -1.34
CA HIS A 93 9.13 20.06 -0.97
C HIS A 93 8.09 19.85 0.13
N GLU A 94 8.49 20.17 1.37
CA GLU A 94 7.66 20.61 2.50
C GLU A 94 7.59 19.71 3.76
N ARG A 95 7.68 20.42 4.89
CA ARG A 95 7.84 20.02 6.29
C ARG A 95 6.87 18.92 6.75
N HIS A 96 7.32 18.10 7.70
CA HIS A 96 6.62 17.15 8.59
C HIS A 96 5.07 17.13 8.58
N SER A 97 4.40 18.29 8.68
CA SER A 97 2.93 18.42 8.61
C SER A 97 2.33 17.93 7.29
N HIS A 98 3.02 18.17 6.17
CA HIS A 98 2.60 17.72 4.85
C HIS A 98 2.83 16.22 4.67
N LEU A 99 3.87 15.67 5.29
CA LEU A 99 4.17 14.24 5.30
C LEU A 99 3.04 13.44 5.99
N GLN A 100 2.63 13.86 7.20
CA GLN A 100 1.58 13.16 7.95
C GLN A 100 0.24 13.18 7.21
N ARG A 101 -0.14 14.33 6.66
CA ARG A 101 -1.36 14.46 5.86
C ARG A 101 -1.29 13.61 4.59
N ALA A 102 -0.14 13.62 3.90
CA ALA A 102 0.06 12.79 2.72
C ALA A 102 0.05 11.29 3.02
N LEU A 103 0.47 10.87 4.22
CA LEU A 103 0.33 9.48 4.67
C LEU A 103 -1.13 9.15 4.99
N ALA A 104 -1.85 10.05 5.68
CA ALA A 104 -3.26 9.86 6.02
C ALA A 104 -4.14 9.75 4.76
N ASP A 105 -3.96 10.63 3.78
CA ASP A 105 -4.70 10.58 2.52
C ASP A 105 -4.51 9.24 1.78
N ARG A 106 -3.40 8.54 2.03
CA ARG A 106 -3.03 7.30 1.33
C ARG A 106 -3.36 6.05 2.09
N GLU A 107 -3.34 6.10 3.41
CA GLU A 107 -3.99 5.09 4.24
C GLU A 107 -5.49 5.09 3.95
N ALA A 108 -6.14 6.24 3.82
CA ALA A 108 -7.54 6.33 3.42
C ALA A 108 -7.78 5.67 2.05
N GLU A 109 -6.95 6.00 1.05
CA GLU A 109 -7.05 5.37 -0.27
C GLU A 109 -6.86 3.85 -0.21
N LEU A 110 -5.90 3.35 0.56
CA LEU A 110 -5.71 1.90 0.73
C LEU A 110 -6.92 1.25 1.42
N LEU A 111 -7.45 1.88 2.46
CA LEU A 111 -8.63 1.38 3.17
C LEU A 111 -9.85 1.27 2.24
N ASP A 112 -10.09 2.29 1.40
CA ASP A 112 -11.16 2.26 0.40
C ASP A 112 -10.99 1.08 -0.57
N ARG A 113 -9.74 0.76 -0.96
CA ARG A 113 -9.45 -0.39 -1.83
C ARG A 113 -9.61 -1.73 -1.13
N LEU A 114 -9.23 -1.84 0.14
CA LEU A 114 -9.43 -3.05 0.93
C LEU A 114 -10.92 -3.30 1.20
N GLU A 115 -11.70 -2.24 1.44
CA GLU A 115 -13.15 -2.31 1.61
C GLU A 115 -13.81 -2.77 0.30
N ALA A 116 -13.45 -2.16 -0.84
CA ALA A 116 -13.92 -2.60 -2.15
C ALA A 116 -13.57 -4.07 -2.45
N LEU A 117 -12.38 -4.53 -2.08
CA LEU A 117 -11.98 -5.94 -2.20
C LEU A 117 -12.85 -6.86 -1.31
N GLY A 118 -13.20 -6.42 -0.10
CA GLY A 118 -14.14 -7.15 0.76
C GLY A 118 -15.54 -7.24 0.15
N GLU A 119 -16.01 -6.17 -0.50
CA GLU A 119 -17.31 -6.13 -1.18
C GLU A 119 -17.41 -7.08 -2.38
N THR A 120 -16.27 -7.43 -3.02
CA THR A 120 -16.27 -8.46 -4.08
C THR A 120 -16.43 -9.89 -3.53
N GLY A 121 -16.51 -10.07 -2.20
CA GLY A 121 -16.62 -11.37 -1.54
C GLY A 121 -15.26 -12.03 -1.25
N PHE A 122 -14.15 -11.28 -1.39
CA PHE A 122 -12.83 -11.75 -1.02
C PHE A 122 -12.69 -11.70 0.52
N ASP A 123 -12.91 -12.84 1.18
CA ASP A 123 -12.76 -12.94 2.64
C ASP A 123 -11.40 -13.55 3.01
N ASP A 124 -10.46 -12.68 3.40
CA ASP A 124 -9.17 -13.08 3.95
C ASP A 124 -8.97 -12.44 5.34
N PRO A 125 -8.83 -13.23 6.41
CA PRO A 125 -8.68 -12.72 7.77
C PRO A 125 -7.42 -11.86 7.95
N GLU A 126 -6.37 -12.12 7.18
CA GLU A 126 -5.12 -11.38 7.24
C GLU A 126 -5.25 -9.99 6.59
N ILE A 127 -6.07 -9.89 5.53
CA ILE A 127 -6.41 -8.59 4.91
C ILE A 127 -7.29 -7.77 5.84
N ARG A 128 -8.28 -8.39 6.49
CA ARG A 128 -9.13 -7.72 7.50
C ARG A 128 -8.32 -7.18 8.68
N GLU A 129 -7.31 -7.92 9.11
CA GLU A 129 -6.38 -7.45 10.15
C GLU A 129 -5.56 -6.25 9.68
N ALA A 130 -5.07 -6.27 8.44
CA ALA A 130 -4.32 -5.16 7.86
C ALA A 130 -5.17 -3.89 7.66
N GLU A 131 -6.45 -4.06 7.31
CA GLU A 131 -7.44 -2.98 7.26
C GLU A 131 -7.65 -2.37 8.66
N ALA A 132 -7.87 -3.21 9.67
CA ALA A 132 -8.02 -2.75 11.05
C ALA A 132 -6.77 -2.00 11.55
N ALA A 133 -5.58 -2.43 11.14
CA ALA A 133 -4.32 -1.75 11.43
C ALA A 133 -4.22 -0.39 10.72
N GLY A 134 -4.64 -0.28 9.46
CA GLY A 134 -4.70 0.99 8.73
C GLY A 134 -5.64 1.99 9.39
N ARG A 135 -6.81 1.54 9.86
CA ARG A 135 -7.75 2.40 10.60
C ARG A 135 -7.14 2.97 11.90
N ARG A 136 -6.39 2.15 12.66
CA ARG A 136 -5.66 2.64 13.85
C ARG A 136 -4.55 3.63 13.49
N MET A 137 -3.87 3.42 12.36
CA MET A 137 -2.83 4.31 11.91
C MET A 137 -3.39 5.66 11.45
N MET A 138 -4.52 5.66 10.73
CA MET A 138 -5.26 6.87 10.36
C MET A 138 -5.57 7.73 11.59
N GLU A 139 -6.12 7.13 12.65
CA GLU A 139 -6.39 7.86 13.89
C GLU A 139 -5.13 8.46 14.52
N THR A 140 -3.97 7.84 14.33
CA THR A 140 -2.69 8.33 14.84
C THR A 140 -2.18 9.50 14.00
N LEU A 141 -2.31 9.42 12.67
CA LEU A 141 -1.88 10.47 11.75
C LEU A 141 -2.77 11.71 11.82
N GLU A 142 -4.06 11.57 12.12
CA GLU A 142 -5.00 12.69 12.25
C GLU A 142 -4.93 13.41 13.61
N LYS A 143 -4.42 12.74 14.66
CA LYS A 143 -4.30 13.30 16.03
C LYS A 143 -2.94 13.93 16.32
N ALA A 144 -1.95 13.75 15.45
CA ALA A 144 -0.58 14.26 15.60
C ALA A 144 -0.44 15.69 15.04
#